data_AF-A0A537HF57-F1
#
_entry.id   AF-A0A537HF57-F1
#
_cell.length_a   1.000
_cell.length_b   1.000
_cell.length_c   1.000
_cell.angle_alpha   90.00
_cell.angle_beta   90.00
_cell.angle_gamma   90.00
#
_symmetry.space_group_name_H-M   'P 1'
#
loop_
_entity.id
_entity.type
_entity.pdbx_description
1 polymer ?
#
loop_
_entity_poly.entity_id
_entity_poly.type
_entity_poly.pdbx_seq_one_letter_code
_entity_poly.pdbx_strand_id
1 'polypeptide(L)'
;MSLCIARDTLLLQCNFTVGVDRNLRNLTVGNDLETSHYDLSKCVRIAKTTVRIVASFTRDDDRIRTGLASRYGQRRAARTGQILHNATKTIVAVAVQRRTAIVLENIEGIRSLYRKGNGQGRKY
;
A
#
# COMPACT_ATOMS: atom_id res chain seq x y z
N MET A 1 -2.76 -0.12 -26.18
CA MET A 1 -1.79 0.95 -26.47
C MET A 1 -1.53 1.72 -25.19
N SER A 2 -0.29 1.73 -24.70
CA SER A 2 0.14 2.58 -23.57
C SER A 2 1.16 3.59 -24.11
N LEU A 3 0.90 4.88 -23.90
CA LEU A 3 1.79 5.96 -24.30
C LEU A 3 2.62 6.40 -23.09
N CYS A 4 3.94 6.39 -23.21
CA CYS A 4 4.84 6.90 -22.18
C CYS A 4 5.21 8.35 -22.52
N ILE A 5 5.03 9.27 -21.55
CA ILE A 5 5.33 10.70 -21.73
C ILE A 5 6.30 11.10 -20.62
N ALA A 6 7.47 11.60 -21.00
CA ALA A 6 8.38 12.26 -20.07
C ALA A 6 7.84 13.65 -19.72
N ARG A 7 7.97 14.05 -18.44
CA ARG A 7 7.63 15.39 -17.97
C ARG A 7 8.81 15.95 -17.21
N ASP A 8 9.10 17.23 -17.44
CA ASP A 8 10.10 17.95 -16.66
C ASP A 8 9.59 18.12 -15.23
N THR A 9 10.42 17.79 -14.25
CA THR A 9 10.11 17.90 -12.82
C THR A 9 10.80 19.11 -12.23
N LEU A 10 10.05 19.94 -11.52
CA LEU A 10 10.61 21.09 -10.80
C LEU A 10 11.41 20.61 -9.58
N LEU A 11 12.61 21.15 -9.41
CA LEU A 11 13.38 20.98 -8.18
C LEU A 11 12.77 21.87 -7.09
N LEU A 12 12.39 21.27 -5.97
CA LEU A 12 11.84 21.98 -4.81
C LEU A 12 12.89 21.98 -3.70
N GLN A 13 13.17 23.16 -3.14
CA GLN A 13 13.96 23.26 -1.91
C GLN A 13 13.05 22.94 -0.71
N CYS A 14 13.39 21.90 0.03
CA CYS A 14 12.67 21.49 1.25
C CYS A 14 13.41 22.00 2.49
N ASN A 15 12.67 22.63 3.42
CA ASN A 15 13.24 23.18 4.65
C ASN A 15 12.96 22.30 5.88
N PHE A 16 12.01 21.37 5.75
CA PHE A 16 11.59 20.49 6.83
C PHE A 16 11.45 19.06 6.32
N THR A 17 11.35 18.12 7.24
CA THR A 17 11.10 16.71 6.96
C THR A 17 9.79 16.27 7.58
N VAL A 18 9.15 15.29 6.95
CA VAL A 18 7.99 14.60 7.50
C VAL A 18 8.19 13.10 7.36
N GLY A 19 8.00 12.36 8.44
CA GLY A 19 8.09 10.91 8.46
C GLY A 19 6.76 10.28 8.06
N VAL A 20 6.82 9.17 7.33
CA VAL A 20 5.65 8.36 6.99
C VAL A 20 5.84 6.96 7.57
N ASP A 21 4.97 6.62 8.51
CA ASP A 21 4.87 5.29 9.10
C ASP A 21 3.68 4.53 8.50
N ARG A 22 3.91 3.27 8.14
CA ARG A 22 2.93 2.43 7.48
C ARG A 22 2.51 1.28 8.38
N ASN A 23 1.21 1.19 8.61
CA ASN A 23 0.61 0.02 9.20
C ASN A 23 -0.42 -0.61 8.24
N LEU A 24 -0.88 -1.80 8.58
CA LEU A 24 -1.86 -2.53 7.78
C LEU A 24 -3.18 -1.76 7.61
N ARG A 25 -3.57 -0.97 8.63
CA ARG A 25 -4.87 -0.29 8.70
C ARG A 25 -4.78 1.23 8.64
N ASN A 26 -3.61 1.81 8.73
CA ASN A 26 -3.45 3.25 8.66
C ASN A 26 -2.08 3.62 8.10
N LEU A 27 -2.02 4.84 7.58
CA LEU A 27 -0.81 5.50 7.15
C LEU A 27 -0.69 6.76 8.00
N THR A 28 0.37 6.84 8.80
CA THR A 28 0.62 7.97 9.69
C THR A 28 1.70 8.84 9.08
N VAL A 29 1.45 10.14 9.03
CA VAL A 29 2.38 11.12 8.48
C VAL A 29 2.57 12.22 9.50
N GLY A 30 3.79 12.49 9.93
CA GLY A 30 4.01 13.49 10.96
C GLY A 30 5.46 13.90 11.17
N ASN A 31 5.61 14.99 11.91
CA ASN A 31 6.86 15.53 12.43
C ASN A 31 6.61 16.12 13.83
N ASP A 32 7.58 16.86 14.37
CA ASP A 32 7.51 17.43 15.72
C ASP A 32 6.37 18.43 15.93
N LEU A 33 5.73 18.91 14.85
CA LEU A 33 4.68 19.92 14.90
C LEU A 33 3.29 19.33 14.75
N GLU A 34 3.10 18.38 13.83
CA GLU A 34 1.80 17.81 13.54
C GLU A 34 1.87 16.34 13.15
N THR A 35 0.76 15.63 13.38
CA THR A 35 0.56 14.26 12.93
C THR A 35 -0.80 14.11 12.27
N SER A 36 -0.83 13.51 11.09
CA SER A 36 -2.01 13.16 10.32
C SER A 36 -2.13 11.65 10.18
N HIS A 37 -3.34 11.13 10.33
CA HIS A 37 -3.63 9.71 10.16
C HIS A 37 -4.60 9.50 9.00
N TYR A 38 -4.25 8.58 8.10
CA TYR A 38 -5.10 8.17 6.99
C TYR A 38 -5.57 6.73 7.21
N ASP A 39 -6.89 6.52 7.27
CA ASP A 39 -7.46 5.18 7.47
C ASP A 39 -7.39 4.34 6.17
N LEU A 40 -6.71 3.21 6.27
CA LEU A 40 -6.57 2.19 5.23
C LEU A 40 -7.34 0.89 5.57
N SER A 41 -8.16 0.87 6.62
CA SER A 41 -8.94 -0.30 7.05
C SER A 41 -9.82 -0.86 5.93
N LYS A 42 -10.30 0.00 5.03
CA LYS A 42 -11.07 -0.40 3.84
C LYS A 42 -10.25 -1.30 2.91
N CYS A 43 -8.95 -1.06 2.73
CA CYS A 43 -8.06 -1.92 1.95
C CYS A 43 -7.98 -3.34 2.53
N VAL A 44 -7.87 -3.43 3.86
CA VAL A 44 -7.85 -4.71 4.58
C VAL A 44 -9.17 -5.46 4.43
N ARG A 45 -10.30 -4.75 4.56
CA ARG A 45 -11.64 -5.33 4.36
C ARG A 45 -11.79 -5.89 2.95
N ILE A 46 -11.40 -5.13 1.92
CA ILE A 46 -11.43 -5.57 0.52
C ILE A 46 -10.59 -6.84 0.34
N ALA A 47 -9.35 -6.85 0.86
CA ALA A 47 -8.48 -8.01 0.79
C ALA A 47 -9.10 -9.26 1.44
N LYS A 48 -9.62 -9.12 2.67
CA LYS A 48 -10.27 -10.22 3.41
C LYS A 48 -11.51 -10.74 2.68
N THR A 49 -12.37 -9.87 2.18
CA THR A 49 -13.57 -10.26 1.42
C THR A 49 -13.19 -11.00 0.15
N THR A 50 -12.20 -10.52 -0.60
CA THR A 50 -11.72 -11.23 -1.80
C THR A 50 -11.23 -12.64 -1.47
N VAL A 51 -10.43 -12.80 -0.41
CA VAL A 51 -9.93 -14.12 0.01
C VAL A 51 -11.09 -15.07 0.34
N ARG A 52 -12.10 -14.60 1.09
CA ARG A 52 -13.28 -15.41 1.43
C ARG A 52 -14.06 -15.85 0.19
N ILE A 53 -14.26 -14.93 -0.76
CA ILE A 53 -14.98 -15.24 -2.01
C ILE A 53 -14.19 -16.28 -2.82
N VAL A 54 -12.88 -16.09 -3.00
CA VAL A 54 -12.06 -17.03 -3.75
C VAL A 54 -12.05 -18.42 -3.09
N ALA A 55 -12.00 -18.48 -1.77
CA ALA A 55 -12.04 -19.74 -1.01
C ALA A 55 -13.40 -20.47 -1.10
N SER A 56 -14.50 -19.76 -1.36
CA SER A 56 -15.84 -20.36 -1.51
C SER A 56 -16.08 -21.06 -2.85
N PHE A 57 -15.15 -20.98 -3.80
CA PHE A 57 -15.31 -21.65 -5.09
C PHE A 57 -15.05 -23.15 -4.96
N THR A 58 -16.09 -23.96 -5.23
CA THR A 58 -16.09 -25.42 -5.08
C THR A 58 -15.97 -26.18 -6.40
N ARG A 59 -15.87 -25.51 -7.55
CA ARG A 59 -15.90 -26.18 -8.87
C ARG A 59 -14.60 -26.96 -9.14
N ASP A 60 -14.75 -28.20 -9.59
CA ASP A 60 -13.68 -29.17 -9.84
C ASP A 60 -12.74 -28.83 -11.01
N ASP A 61 -13.13 -27.90 -11.89
CA ASP A 61 -12.26 -27.43 -12.98
C ASP A 61 -11.30 -26.33 -12.48
N ASP A 62 -10.03 -26.71 -12.37
CA ASP A 62 -8.91 -25.83 -12.00
C ASP A 62 -8.79 -24.59 -12.88
N ARG A 63 -9.15 -24.68 -14.17
CA ARG A 63 -9.10 -23.55 -15.11
C ARG A 63 -10.16 -22.51 -14.77
N ILE A 64 -11.39 -22.94 -14.48
CA ILE A 64 -12.48 -22.05 -14.10
C ILE A 64 -12.17 -21.38 -12.76
N ARG A 65 -11.65 -22.15 -11.79
CA ARG A 65 -11.23 -21.63 -10.48
C ARG A 65 -10.13 -20.59 -10.61
N THR A 66 -9.10 -20.86 -11.42
CA THR A 66 -8.00 -19.93 -11.70
C THR A 66 -8.49 -18.64 -12.35
N GLY A 67 -9.38 -18.74 -13.35
CA GLY A 67 -9.96 -17.58 -14.02
C GLY A 67 -10.74 -16.67 -13.07
N LEU A 68 -11.56 -17.26 -12.19
CA LEU A 68 -12.28 -16.51 -11.16
C LEU A 68 -11.33 -15.87 -10.15
N ALA A 69 -10.35 -16.61 -9.63
CA ALA A 69 -9.36 -16.09 -8.70
C ALA A 69 -8.60 -14.89 -9.29
N SER A 70 -8.19 -14.97 -10.56
CA SER A 70 -7.55 -13.88 -11.29
C SER A 70 -8.45 -12.65 -11.39
N ARG A 71 -9.71 -12.82 -11.82
CA ARG A 71 -10.69 -11.72 -11.93
C ARG A 71 -10.92 -11.01 -10.60
N TYR A 72 -11.09 -11.76 -9.51
CA TYR A 72 -11.26 -11.19 -8.17
C TYR A 72 -9.96 -10.56 -7.63
N GLY A 73 -8.80 -11.10 -8.01
CA GLY A 73 -7.49 -10.52 -7.73
C GLY A 73 -7.29 -9.16 -8.40
N GLN A 74 -7.60 -9.04 -9.70
CA GLN A 74 -7.58 -7.78 -10.43
C GLN A 74 -8.53 -6.75 -9.81
N ARG A 75 -9.76 -7.17 -9.48
CA ARG A 75 -10.73 -6.30 -8.81
C ARG A 75 -10.21 -5.80 -7.45
N ARG A 76 -9.57 -6.68 -6.67
CA ARG A 76 -8.92 -6.28 -5.41
C ARG A 76 -7.83 -5.25 -5.65
N ALA A 77 -6.92 -5.52 -6.59
CA ALA A 77 -5.79 -4.64 -6.90
C ALA A 77 -6.27 -3.24 -7.33
N ALA A 78 -7.25 -3.16 -8.23
CA ALA A 78 -7.81 -1.88 -8.69
C ALA A 78 -8.42 -1.07 -7.53
N ARG A 79 -9.24 -1.73 -6.68
CA ARG A 79 -9.91 -1.05 -5.56
C ARG A 79 -8.93 -0.60 -4.48
N THR A 80 -7.97 -1.44 -4.11
CA THR A 80 -6.94 -1.09 -3.14
C THR A 80 -6.02 0.01 -3.69
N GLY A 81 -5.64 -0.07 -4.96
CA GLY A 81 -4.83 0.93 -5.64
C GLY A 81 -5.47 2.31 -5.62
N GLN A 82 -6.78 2.41 -5.89
CA GLN A 82 -7.50 3.69 -5.82
C GLN A 82 -7.44 4.32 -4.42
N ILE A 83 -7.63 3.54 -3.37
CA ILE A 83 -7.60 4.04 -1.98
C ILE A 83 -6.20 4.52 -1.62
N LEU A 84 -5.18 3.72 -1.94
CA LEU A 84 -3.78 4.09 -1.70
C LEU A 84 -3.41 5.35 -2.47
N HIS A 85 -3.78 5.44 -3.74
CA HIS A 85 -3.50 6.59 -4.58
C HIS A 85 -4.09 7.88 -4.00
N ASN A 86 -5.35 7.84 -3.53
CA ASN A 86 -5.98 8.99 -2.91
C ASN A 86 -5.24 9.45 -1.65
N ALA A 87 -4.85 8.52 -0.77
CA ALA A 87 -4.10 8.85 0.43
C ALA A 87 -2.72 9.47 0.09
N THR A 88 -1.95 8.82 -0.79
CA THR A 88 -0.62 9.29 -1.18
C THR A 88 -0.67 10.62 -1.92
N LYS A 89 -1.69 10.84 -2.76
CA LYS A 89 -1.88 12.11 -3.47
C LYS A 89 -2.08 13.26 -2.49
N THR A 90 -2.90 13.07 -1.46
CA THR A 90 -3.12 14.08 -0.42
C THR A 90 -1.83 14.36 0.35
N ILE A 91 -1.09 13.32 0.75
CA ILE A 91 0.19 13.46 1.47
C ILE A 91 1.20 14.26 0.64
N VAL A 92 1.38 13.91 -0.63
CA VAL A 92 2.31 14.61 -1.52
C VAL A 92 1.87 16.05 -1.74
N ALA A 93 0.57 16.31 -1.92
CA ALA A 93 0.07 17.67 -2.09
C ALA A 93 0.38 18.56 -0.88
N VAL A 94 0.17 18.04 0.33
CA VAL A 94 0.50 18.74 1.58
C VAL A 94 2.02 18.96 1.71
N ALA A 95 2.83 17.95 1.40
CA ALA A 95 4.28 18.06 1.47
C ALA A 95 4.84 19.12 0.50
N VAL A 96 4.33 19.17 -0.72
CA VAL A 96 4.69 20.20 -1.71
C VAL A 96 4.28 21.59 -1.22
N GLN A 97 3.05 21.75 -0.73
CA GLN A 97 2.57 23.03 -0.21
C GLN A 97 3.45 23.56 0.93
N ARG A 98 3.92 22.66 1.80
CA ARG A 98 4.70 23.00 3.00
C ARG A 98 6.22 22.95 2.77
N ARG A 99 6.66 22.58 1.55
CA ARG A 99 8.07 22.35 1.22
C ARG A 99 8.76 21.41 2.21
N THR A 100 8.12 20.28 2.47
CA THR A 100 8.67 19.22 3.33
C THR A 100 9.15 18.03 2.51
N ALA A 101 10.31 17.50 2.88
CA ALA A 101 10.80 16.25 2.34
C ALA A 101 10.10 15.08 3.04
N ILE A 102 9.59 14.13 2.25
CA ILE A 102 8.95 12.92 2.75
C ILE A 102 10.02 11.86 3.01
N VAL A 103 10.11 11.39 4.25
CA VAL A 103 11.02 10.33 4.67
C VAL A 103 10.23 9.04 4.86
N LEU A 104 10.72 7.96 4.25
CA LEU A 104 10.13 6.63 4.30
C LEU A 104 11.11 5.64 4.93
N GLU A 105 10.57 4.72 5.73
CA GLU A 105 11.31 3.54 6.20
C GLU A 105 11.74 2.63 5.03
N ASN A 106 12.96 2.09 5.11
CA ASN A 106 13.38 1.00 4.25
C ASN A 106 12.72 -0.31 4.74
N ILE A 107 11.80 -0.85 3.94
CA ILE A 107 11.08 -2.09 4.23
C ILE A 107 11.53 -3.26 3.34
N GLU A 108 12.66 -3.14 2.67
CA GLU A 108 13.23 -4.25 1.92
C GLU A 108 13.37 -5.47 2.83
N GLY A 109 12.95 -6.64 2.33
CA GLY A 109 13.01 -7.88 3.11
C GLY A 109 11.99 -8.00 4.25
N ILE A 110 11.10 -7.03 4.51
CA ILE A 110 10.11 -7.11 5.61
C ILE A 110 9.24 -8.37 5.55
N ARG A 111 8.92 -8.85 4.33
CA ARG A 111 8.16 -10.10 4.14
C ARG A 111 8.94 -11.36 4.49
N SER A 112 10.27 -11.31 4.45
CA SER A 112 11.14 -12.41 4.86
C SER A 112 11.10 -12.60 6.38
N LEU A 113 11.02 -11.49 7.12
CA LEU A 113 10.96 -11.49 8.59
C LEU A 113 9.77 -12.27 9.16
N TYR A 114 8.64 -12.34 8.45
CA TYR A 114 7.43 -13.03 8.94
C TYR A 114 7.13 -14.34 8.21
N ARG A 115 8.09 -14.88 7.46
CA ARG A 115 7.91 -16.15 6.73
C ARG A 115 8.06 -17.32 7.70
N LYS A 116 7.15 -18.30 7.62
CA LYS A 116 7.31 -19.58 8.32
C LYS A 116 8.62 -20.24 7.86
N GLY A 117 9.54 -20.52 8.78
CA GLY A 117 10.88 -21.04 8.47
C GLY A 117 11.95 -19.98 8.18
N ASN A 118 11.74 -18.72 8.58
CA ASN A 118 12.70 -17.60 8.48
C ASN A 118 13.99 -17.76 9.35
N GLY A 119 14.21 -18.91 10.00
CA GLY A 119 15.37 -19.15 10.85
C GLY A 119 15.38 -18.40 12.18
N GLN A 120 14.36 -17.57 12.47
CA GLN A 120 14.22 -16.95 13.79
C GLN A 120 13.66 -17.99 14.75
N GLY A 121 14.50 -18.50 15.65
CA GLY A 121 14.10 -19.45 16.69
C GLY A 121 13.11 -18.86 17.68
N ARG A 122 12.65 -19.67 18.64
CA ARG A 122 11.62 -19.36 19.67
C ARG A 122 11.94 -18.21 20.66
N LYS A 123 13.03 -17.45 20.45
CA LYS A 123 13.54 -16.44 21.38
C LYS A 123 13.07 -15.00 21.08
N TYR A 124 11.95 -14.88 20.37
CA TYR A 124 11.14 -13.66 20.27
C TYR A 124 9.67 -14.05 20.38
#